data_AF-A0A094D1E7-F1
#
_entry.id   AF-A0A094D1E7-F1
#
_cell.length_a   1.000
_cell.length_b   1.000
_cell.length_c   1.000
_cell.angle_alpha   90.00
_cell.angle_beta   90.00
_cell.angle_gamma   90.00
#
_symmetry.space_group_name_H-M   'P 1'
#
loop_
_entity.id
_entity.type
_entity.pdbx_description
1 polymer ?
#
loop_
_entity_poly.entity_id
_entity_poly.type
_entity_poly.pdbx_seq_one_letter_code
_entity_poly.pdbx_strand_id
1 'polypeptide(L)'
;SALLALDEPERSSKWLRCLFEEDKDEAITQIALWQAYQARFAHAVDKMGRPLLPAAEFIKNVSTTFAEKAAAQVQAGPVQKFIIKGIRIRDAPVDLTGRPYQKCQWTTPTPDGTGTRPCGGFFMEPAEMFEHIFSHHLRVPKIASPSPSPPSASPNGSEGGLETAAVAEPKTDVGKFTNDEGTYRCLWPGCTKFRNPTLIRPAQLAAHIKIHLPPPSPLDASLKHPSWVSPAETQSFSFLSTAVDERGDAAGIPLTAVLVLRNLARNLRRLGREEEEREDERERGGGRKVARYFGGVENELWFVFAHNKSLASYLGDLLIAIAE
;
A
#
# COMPACT_ATOMS: atom_id res chain seq x y z
N SER A 1 2.76 10.62 -3.60
CA SER A 1 2.49 10.15 -4.98
C SER A 1 3.53 9.11 -5.33
N ALA A 2 3.15 7.84 -5.53
CA ALA A 2 4.06 6.72 -5.75
C ALA A 2 5.04 6.94 -6.93
N LEU A 3 4.62 7.67 -7.97
CA LEU A 3 5.46 8.04 -9.11
C LEU A 3 6.67 8.90 -8.74
N LEU A 4 6.62 9.70 -7.66
CA LEU A 4 7.76 10.54 -7.24
C LEU A 4 8.90 9.71 -6.65
N ALA A 5 8.63 8.50 -6.17
CA ALA A 5 9.66 7.62 -5.64
C ALA A 5 10.57 7.05 -6.74
N LEU A 6 10.07 6.95 -7.98
CA LEU A 6 10.81 6.38 -9.12
C LEU A 6 11.85 7.37 -9.64
N ASP A 7 12.97 6.85 -10.13
CA ASP A 7 14.01 7.60 -10.85
C ASP A 7 13.67 7.81 -12.33
N GLU A 8 14.37 8.75 -12.97
CA GLU A 8 14.32 8.86 -14.43
C GLU A 8 15.20 7.79 -15.08
N PRO A 9 14.80 7.19 -16.21
CA PRO A 9 13.61 7.51 -17.02
C PRO A 9 12.34 6.75 -16.62
N GLU A 10 12.41 5.87 -15.61
CA GLU A 10 11.30 4.98 -15.23
C GLU A 10 10.05 5.75 -14.82
N ARG A 11 10.20 6.85 -14.08
CA ARG A 11 9.10 7.73 -13.68
C ARG A 11 8.32 8.24 -14.90
N SER A 12 9.01 8.76 -15.90
CA SER A 12 8.41 9.22 -17.15
C SER A 12 7.67 8.07 -17.86
N SER A 13 8.29 6.90 -17.97
CA SER A 13 7.65 5.74 -18.60
C SER A 13 6.40 5.28 -17.86
N LYS A 14 6.43 5.18 -16.53
CA LYS A 14 5.27 4.77 -15.72
C LYS A 14 4.16 5.83 -15.77
N TRP A 15 4.50 7.11 -15.69
CA TRP A 15 3.53 8.20 -15.84
C TRP A 15 2.83 8.18 -17.20
N LEU A 16 3.59 7.96 -18.28
CA LEU A 16 3.03 7.80 -19.63
C LEU A 16 2.05 6.63 -19.68
N ARG A 17 2.41 5.48 -19.12
CA ARG A 17 1.54 4.29 -19.13
C ARG A 17 0.28 4.45 -18.28
N CYS A 18 0.36 5.24 -17.20
CA CYS A 18 -0.79 5.60 -16.37
C CYS A 18 -1.82 6.49 -17.09
N LEU A 19 -1.40 7.35 -18.02
CA LEU A 19 -2.27 8.37 -18.62
C LEU A 19 -2.55 8.15 -20.11
N PHE A 20 -1.71 7.40 -20.81
CA PHE A 20 -1.78 7.21 -22.24
C PHE A 20 -1.87 5.73 -22.60
N GLU A 21 -2.49 5.46 -23.74
CA GLU A 21 -2.56 4.16 -24.35
C GLU A 21 -2.28 4.21 -25.84
N GLU A 22 -1.97 3.06 -26.40
CA GLU A 22 -1.61 2.89 -27.81
C GLU A 22 -2.87 3.03 -28.67
N ASP A 23 -2.80 3.89 -29.67
CA ASP A 23 -3.87 4.10 -30.64
C ASP A 23 -3.26 4.56 -31.97
N LYS A 24 -3.42 3.74 -33.02
CA LYS A 24 -2.71 3.92 -34.30
C LYS A 24 -3.16 5.16 -35.08
N ASP A 25 -4.39 5.60 -34.83
CA ASP A 25 -5.04 6.66 -35.60
C ASP A 25 -4.87 8.03 -34.94
N GLU A 26 -4.67 8.04 -33.63
CA GLU A 26 -4.51 9.24 -32.83
C GLU A 26 -3.05 9.74 -32.75
N ALA A 27 -2.91 11.03 -32.47
CA ALA A 27 -1.62 11.67 -32.27
C ALA A 27 -1.69 12.83 -31.27
N ILE A 28 -0.61 13.02 -30.52
CA ILE A 28 -0.49 14.10 -29.53
C ILE A 28 0.73 14.95 -29.82
N THR A 29 0.63 16.26 -29.66
CA THR A 29 1.77 17.15 -29.88
C THR A 29 2.86 16.94 -28.84
N GLN A 30 4.12 16.95 -29.28
CA GLN A 30 5.29 16.78 -28.41
C GLN A 30 5.34 17.84 -27.30
N ILE A 31 5.01 19.09 -27.63
CA ILE A 31 5.01 20.20 -26.68
C ILE A 31 3.95 20.02 -25.58
N ALA A 32 2.73 19.58 -25.91
CA ALA A 32 1.69 19.36 -24.91
C ALA A 32 2.08 18.23 -23.94
N LEU A 33 2.66 17.15 -24.47
CA LEU A 33 3.08 16.01 -23.66
C LEU A 33 4.21 16.41 -22.68
N TRP A 34 5.21 17.13 -23.18
CA TRP A 34 6.31 17.65 -22.37
C TRP A 34 5.83 18.65 -21.31
N GLN A 35 4.97 19.59 -21.68
CA GLN A 35 4.40 20.57 -20.75
C GLN A 35 3.55 19.91 -19.66
N ALA A 36 2.76 18.89 -20.00
CA ALA A 36 1.99 18.13 -19.03
C ALA A 36 2.91 17.38 -18.04
N TYR A 37 4.00 16.79 -18.53
CA TYR A 37 5.01 16.14 -17.69
C TYR A 37 5.67 17.14 -16.73
N GLN A 38 6.13 18.28 -17.27
CA GLN A 38 6.76 19.33 -16.49
C GLN A 38 5.81 19.91 -15.44
N ALA A 39 4.57 20.24 -15.82
CA ALA A 39 3.56 20.75 -14.90
C ALA A 39 3.26 19.78 -13.75
N ARG A 40 3.36 18.46 -14.00
CA ARG A 40 3.11 17.45 -12.97
C ARG A 40 4.26 17.30 -11.99
N PHE A 41 5.51 17.35 -12.47
CA PHE A 41 6.65 16.91 -11.67
C PHE A 41 7.63 18.04 -11.30
N ALA A 42 7.81 19.08 -12.11
CA ALA A 42 8.90 20.05 -11.97
C ALA A 42 9.05 20.60 -10.54
N HIS A 43 7.95 21.09 -9.95
CA HIS A 43 7.96 21.62 -8.58
C HIS A 43 8.32 20.56 -7.52
N ALA A 44 7.85 19.33 -7.69
CA ALA A 44 8.09 18.26 -6.73
C ALA A 44 9.53 17.73 -6.78
N VAL A 45 10.11 17.58 -7.97
CA VAL A 45 11.50 17.12 -8.11
C VAL A 45 12.51 18.19 -7.71
N ASP A 46 12.23 19.47 -7.99
CA ASP A 46 13.05 20.61 -7.54
C ASP A 46 13.19 20.64 -6.01
N LYS A 47 12.07 20.49 -5.29
CA LYS A 47 12.09 20.38 -3.82
C LYS A 47 12.88 19.17 -3.30
N MET A 48 12.97 18.09 -4.08
CA MET A 48 13.74 16.89 -3.73
C MET A 48 15.20 16.95 -4.22
N GLY A 49 15.62 18.04 -4.87
CA GLY A 49 16.97 18.18 -5.42
C GLY A 49 17.28 17.17 -6.54
N ARG A 50 16.27 16.67 -7.24
CA ARG A 50 16.42 15.65 -8.30
C ARG A 50 16.14 16.26 -9.67
N PRO A 51 16.89 15.90 -10.72
CA PRO A 51 16.67 16.45 -12.05
C PRO A 51 15.42 15.85 -12.72
N LEU A 52 14.75 16.68 -13.53
CA LEU A 52 13.72 16.24 -14.47
C LEU A 52 14.39 15.84 -15.80
N LEU A 53 13.84 14.86 -16.53
CA LEU A 53 14.31 14.54 -17.88
C LEU A 53 14.31 15.79 -18.78
N PRO A 54 15.39 16.09 -19.53
CA PRO A 54 15.35 17.12 -20.56
C PRO A 54 14.32 16.81 -21.65
N ALA A 55 13.79 17.85 -22.31
CA ALA A 55 12.72 17.67 -23.31
C ALA A 55 13.09 16.67 -24.43
N ALA A 56 14.31 16.72 -24.96
CA ALA A 56 14.76 15.79 -26.00
C ALA A 56 14.79 14.33 -25.53
N GLU A 57 15.35 14.09 -24.32
CA GLU A 57 15.40 12.75 -23.71
C GLU A 57 14.00 12.25 -23.34
N PHE A 58 13.11 13.14 -22.89
CA PHE A 58 11.72 12.81 -22.64
C PHE A 58 11.01 12.33 -23.91
N ILE A 59 11.13 13.07 -25.03
CA ILE A 59 10.51 12.67 -26.31
C ILE A 59 11.07 11.34 -26.82
N LYS A 60 12.37 11.10 -26.66
CA LYS A 60 12.99 9.80 -26.94
C LYS A 60 12.41 8.70 -26.04
N ASN A 61 12.25 8.97 -24.75
CA ASN A 61 11.69 8.02 -23.80
C ASN A 61 10.24 7.62 -24.11
N VAL A 62 9.43 8.54 -24.66
CA VAL A 62 8.06 8.21 -25.11
C VAL A 62 8.09 7.09 -26.14
N SER A 63 8.98 7.20 -27.13
CA SER A 63 9.13 6.18 -28.18
C SER A 63 9.64 4.85 -27.60
N THR A 64 10.56 4.89 -26.62
CA THR A 64 11.00 3.68 -25.91
C THR A 64 9.87 3.04 -25.08
N THR A 65 9.02 3.85 -24.46
CA THR A 65 7.97 3.38 -23.53
C THR A 65 6.87 2.58 -24.25
N PHE A 66 6.54 2.98 -25.48
CA PHE A 66 5.52 2.35 -26.34
C PHE A 66 6.12 1.61 -27.56
N ALA A 67 7.46 1.51 -27.63
CA ALA A 67 8.21 0.87 -28.71
C ALA A 67 7.73 1.31 -30.11
N GLU A 68 7.61 0.37 -31.06
CA GLU A 68 7.22 0.63 -32.46
C GLU A 68 5.82 1.23 -32.62
N LYS A 69 5.03 1.29 -31.55
CA LYS A 69 3.65 1.76 -31.59
C LYS A 69 3.53 3.27 -31.38
N ALA A 70 4.56 3.94 -30.88
CA ALA A 70 4.58 5.40 -30.79
C ALA A 70 5.80 5.96 -31.52
N ALA A 71 5.58 6.88 -32.46
CA ALA A 71 6.64 7.48 -33.26
C ALA A 71 6.57 9.01 -33.24
N ALA A 72 7.70 9.64 -32.93
CA ALA A 72 7.88 11.08 -33.10
C ALA A 72 7.96 11.44 -34.58
N GLN A 73 7.10 12.35 -35.04
CA GLN A 73 6.99 12.75 -36.44
C GLN A 73 6.74 14.26 -36.55
N VAL A 74 7.14 14.84 -37.69
CA VAL A 74 6.82 16.22 -38.05
C VAL A 74 5.71 16.19 -39.09
N GLN A 75 4.55 16.74 -38.75
CA GLN A 75 3.46 16.88 -39.70
C GLN A 75 3.71 18.11 -40.56
N ALA A 76 3.88 17.88 -41.87
CA ALA A 76 4.08 18.93 -42.86
C ALA A 76 2.80 19.76 -43.04
N GLY A 77 2.95 21.08 -43.06
CA GLY A 77 1.86 22.05 -43.22
C GLY A 77 2.39 23.48 -43.19
N PRO A 78 1.51 24.50 -43.25
CA PRO A 78 1.91 25.92 -43.17
C PRO A 78 2.68 26.25 -41.89
N VAL A 79 2.36 25.53 -40.80
CA VAL A 79 3.10 25.53 -39.54
C VAL A 79 3.48 24.09 -39.25
N GLN A 80 4.79 23.83 -39.08
CA GLN A 80 5.30 22.51 -38.74
C GLN A 80 4.80 22.11 -37.34
N LYS A 81 4.13 20.96 -37.25
CA LYS A 81 3.64 20.43 -35.96
C LYS A 81 4.42 19.17 -35.59
N PHE A 82 5.10 19.21 -34.46
CA PHE A 82 5.83 18.08 -33.89
C PHE A 82 4.85 17.23 -33.07
N ILE A 83 4.60 16.00 -33.52
CA ILE A 83 3.63 15.07 -32.92
C ILE A 83 4.31 13.75 -32.51
N ILE A 84 3.66 13.03 -31.60
CA ILE A 84 3.86 11.61 -31.36
C ILE A 84 2.60 10.92 -31.89
N LYS A 85 2.74 10.17 -32.99
CA LYS A 85 1.65 9.37 -33.57
C LYS A 85 1.63 8.01 -32.91
N GLY A 86 0.44 7.44 -32.70
CA GLY A 86 0.30 6.08 -32.19
C GLY A 86 -0.10 5.97 -30.71
N ILE A 87 -0.41 7.11 -30.07
CA ILE A 87 -0.86 7.17 -28.68
C ILE A 87 -2.01 8.17 -28.51
N ARG A 88 -2.89 7.88 -27.54
CA ARG A 88 -3.93 8.79 -27.08
C ARG A 88 -4.02 8.84 -25.55
N ILE A 89 -4.67 9.87 -25.03
CA ILE A 89 -5.02 9.96 -23.61
C ILE A 89 -6.08 8.91 -23.28
N ARG A 90 -5.92 8.22 -22.15
CA ARG A 90 -6.92 7.28 -21.64
C ARG A 90 -8.18 8.01 -21.17
N ASP A 91 -9.34 7.39 -21.34
CA ASP A 91 -10.61 7.92 -20.81
C ASP A 91 -10.64 7.98 -19.28
N ALA A 92 -9.96 7.01 -18.66
CA ALA A 92 -9.69 6.95 -17.23
C ALA A 92 -8.20 6.66 -17.01
N PRO A 93 -7.50 7.44 -16.17
CA PRO A 93 -6.17 7.10 -15.73
C PRO A 93 -6.13 5.70 -15.12
N VAL A 94 -4.95 5.07 -15.13
CA VAL A 94 -4.70 3.82 -14.42
C VAL A 94 -3.57 4.01 -13.40
N ASP A 95 -3.56 3.19 -12.35
CA ASP A 95 -2.46 3.15 -11.39
C ASP A 95 -1.22 2.44 -11.95
N LEU A 96 -0.20 2.21 -11.12
CA LEU A 96 1.02 1.51 -11.50
C LEU A 96 0.80 0.01 -11.77
N THR A 97 -0.34 -0.55 -11.34
CA THR A 97 -0.72 -1.95 -11.52
C THR A 97 -1.65 -2.16 -12.72
N GLY A 98 -2.09 -1.08 -13.36
CA GLY A 98 -3.01 -1.07 -14.49
C GLY A 98 -4.49 -1.00 -14.09
N ARG A 99 -4.82 -0.82 -12.81
CA ARG A 99 -6.19 -0.66 -12.31
C ARG A 99 -6.72 0.74 -12.69
N PRO A 100 -7.88 0.84 -13.34
CA PRO A 100 -8.45 2.13 -13.75
C PRO A 100 -9.00 2.91 -12.56
N TYR A 101 -8.76 4.22 -12.55
CA TYR A 101 -9.39 5.15 -11.63
C TYR A 101 -10.86 5.33 -12.00
N GLN A 102 -11.70 5.46 -10.97
CA GLN A 102 -13.12 5.69 -11.11
C GLN A 102 -13.42 7.18 -11.13
N LYS A 103 -14.17 7.63 -12.14
CA LYS A 103 -14.51 9.04 -12.35
C LYS A 103 -15.72 9.44 -11.49
N CYS A 104 -15.58 10.52 -10.73
CA CYS A 104 -16.70 11.19 -10.09
C CYS A 104 -17.60 11.83 -11.16
N GLN A 105 -18.83 11.32 -11.28
CA GLN A 105 -19.82 11.78 -12.25
C GLN A 105 -20.71 12.91 -11.70
N TRP A 106 -20.44 13.40 -10.48
CA TRP A 106 -21.23 14.45 -9.88
C TRP A 106 -21.29 15.68 -10.79
N THR A 107 -22.50 16.16 -11.06
CA THR A 107 -22.69 17.28 -11.97
C THR A 107 -22.42 18.60 -11.25
N THR A 108 -21.53 19.41 -11.81
CA THR A 108 -21.16 20.73 -11.31
C THR A 108 -21.47 21.80 -12.36
N PRO A 109 -21.86 23.02 -11.95
CA PRO A 109 -22.03 24.13 -12.91
C PRO A 109 -20.69 24.47 -13.57
N THR A 110 -20.73 24.87 -14.84
CA THR A 110 -19.54 25.39 -15.53
C THR A 110 -19.08 26.71 -14.89
N PRO A 111 -17.78 27.07 -14.96
CA PRO A 111 -17.28 28.34 -14.43
C PRO A 111 -18.03 29.55 -15.01
N ASP A 112 -18.43 29.45 -16.28
CA ASP A 112 -19.17 30.49 -16.99
C ASP A 112 -20.67 30.51 -16.63
N GLY A 113 -21.14 29.56 -15.82
CA GLY A 113 -22.53 29.44 -15.36
C GLY A 113 -23.55 29.03 -16.42
N THR A 114 -23.12 28.87 -17.68
CA THR A 114 -23.97 28.61 -18.84
C THR A 114 -24.44 27.16 -18.98
N GLY A 115 -23.85 26.24 -18.23
CA GLY A 115 -24.17 24.83 -18.34
C GLY A 115 -23.67 24.01 -17.16
N THR A 116 -23.65 22.70 -17.36
CA THR A 116 -23.19 21.74 -16.35
C THR A 116 -22.15 20.80 -16.93
N ARG A 117 -21.15 20.44 -16.13
CA ARG A 117 -20.12 19.46 -16.47
C ARG A 117 -19.94 18.44 -15.34
N PRO A 118 -19.53 17.20 -15.65
CA PRO A 118 -19.13 16.27 -14.59
C PRO A 118 -17.94 16.85 -13.82
N CYS A 119 -17.86 16.55 -12.52
CA CYS A 119 -16.76 16.95 -11.65
C CYS A 119 -15.41 16.57 -12.25
N GLY A 120 -15.28 15.33 -12.73
CA GLY A 120 -14.07 14.84 -13.39
C GLY A 120 -12.93 14.46 -12.44
N GLY A 121 -13.15 14.47 -11.12
CA GLY A 121 -12.23 13.87 -10.16
C GLY A 121 -12.12 12.36 -10.36
N PHE A 122 -10.93 11.80 -10.12
CA PHE A 122 -10.62 10.38 -10.29
C PHE A 122 -10.17 9.78 -8.95
N PHE A 123 -10.74 8.64 -8.57
CA PHE A 123 -10.54 7.99 -7.27
C PHE A 123 -10.29 6.49 -7.45
N MET A 124 -9.44 5.91 -6.60
CA MET A 124 -9.19 4.46 -6.63
C MET A 124 -10.28 3.72 -5.87
N GLU A 125 -10.57 4.21 -4.66
CA GLU A 125 -11.51 3.55 -3.75
C GLU A 125 -12.86 4.29 -3.70
N PRO A 126 -13.98 3.56 -3.67
CA PRO A 126 -15.30 4.17 -3.49
C PRO A 126 -15.41 5.05 -2.24
N ALA A 127 -14.69 4.68 -1.17
CA ALA A 127 -14.64 5.47 0.07
C ALA A 127 -14.02 6.86 -0.13
N GLU A 128 -12.95 6.96 -0.93
CA GLU A 128 -12.33 8.25 -1.26
C GLU A 128 -13.26 9.13 -2.09
N MET A 129 -13.94 8.52 -3.08
CA MET A 129 -14.94 9.23 -3.90
C MET A 129 -16.12 9.72 -3.05
N PHE A 130 -16.58 8.89 -2.11
CA PHE A 130 -17.63 9.26 -1.17
C PHE A 130 -17.23 10.48 -0.34
N GLU A 131 -16.04 10.44 0.26
CA GLU A 131 -15.52 11.55 1.06
C GLU A 131 -15.38 12.83 0.23
N HIS A 132 -14.91 12.70 -1.01
CA HIS A 132 -14.85 13.80 -1.96
C HIS A 132 -16.23 14.40 -2.24
N ILE A 133 -17.26 13.59 -2.52
CA ILE A 133 -18.61 14.09 -2.77
C ILE A 133 -19.15 14.85 -1.55
N PHE A 134 -18.98 14.29 -0.35
CA PHE A 134 -19.45 14.90 0.88
C PHE A 134 -18.75 16.23 1.20
N SER A 135 -17.44 16.28 1.04
CA SER A 135 -16.65 17.47 1.34
C SER A 135 -16.70 18.54 0.24
N HIS A 136 -16.51 18.19 -1.03
CA HIS A 136 -16.38 19.14 -2.11
C HIS A 136 -17.70 19.54 -2.77
N HIS A 137 -18.66 18.62 -2.85
CA HIS A 137 -19.92 18.89 -3.55
C HIS A 137 -21.06 19.24 -2.62
N LEU A 138 -21.19 18.48 -1.53
CA LEU A 138 -22.22 18.74 -0.52
C LEU A 138 -21.74 19.72 0.56
N ARG A 139 -20.43 19.90 0.72
CA ARG A 139 -19.81 20.77 1.74
C ARG A 139 -20.28 20.43 3.16
N VAL A 140 -20.50 19.15 3.44
CA VAL A 140 -20.82 18.69 4.80
C VAL A 140 -19.59 18.89 5.68
N PRO A 141 -19.71 19.59 6.82
CA PRO A 141 -18.60 19.77 7.75
C PRO A 141 -18.08 18.42 8.26
N LYS A 142 -16.75 18.30 8.43
CA LYS A 142 -16.15 17.16 9.13
C LYS A 142 -16.23 17.42 10.64
N ILE A 143 -16.51 16.37 11.41
CA ILE A 143 -16.39 16.40 12.86
C ILE A 143 -14.90 16.57 13.15
N ALA A 144 -14.52 17.72 13.68
CA ALA A 144 -13.18 17.92 14.21
C ALA A 144 -12.97 16.87 15.32
N SER A 145 -11.90 16.07 15.22
CA SER A 145 -11.48 15.21 16.31
C SER A 145 -11.38 16.05 17.59
N PRO A 146 -12.04 15.68 18.70
CA PRO A 146 -11.88 16.43 19.93
C PRO A 146 -10.42 16.28 20.40
N SER A 147 -9.67 17.38 20.33
CA SER A 147 -8.37 17.51 21.00
C SER A 147 -8.57 17.33 22.51
N PRO A 148 -7.69 16.61 23.22
CA PRO A 148 -7.86 16.36 24.64
C PRO A 148 -7.66 17.67 25.41
N SER A 149 -8.73 18.22 25.97
CA SER A 149 -8.64 19.27 26.99
C SER A 149 -8.45 18.63 28.37
N PRO A 150 -7.75 19.29 29.32
CA PRO A 150 -7.30 18.69 30.56
C PRO A 150 -8.45 18.50 31.58
N PRO A 151 -8.25 17.65 32.61
CA PRO A 151 -9.34 17.21 33.48
C PRO A 151 -9.70 18.28 34.51
N SER A 152 -10.98 18.63 34.58
CA SER A 152 -11.57 19.26 35.76
C SER A 152 -12.12 18.19 36.71
N ALA A 153 -11.46 18.08 37.86
CA ALA A 153 -11.91 17.55 39.16
C ALA A 153 -13.38 17.95 39.49
N SER A 154 -14.27 17.22 40.17
CA SER A 154 -14.29 15.98 40.98
C SER A 154 -15.78 15.49 41.08
N PRO A 155 -16.26 14.80 42.15
CA PRO A 155 -16.50 13.35 42.17
C PRO A 155 -17.97 12.94 42.45
N ASN A 156 -18.33 11.68 42.13
CA ASN A 156 -19.05 10.71 43.00
C ASN A 156 -19.88 9.68 42.19
N GLY A 157 -19.84 8.43 42.67
CA GLY A 157 -21.02 7.55 42.72
C GLY A 157 -21.06 6.39 41.72
N SER A 158 -20.74 5.20 42.20
CA SER A 158 -21.02 3.84 41.68
C SER A 158 -22.53 3.61 41.39
N GLU A 159 -23.05 2.65 40.61
CA GLU A 159 -22.75 1.24 40.28
C GLU A 159 -23.33 0.92 38.88
N GLY A 160 -22.77 0.04 38.04
CA GLY A 160 -23.10 -1.40 38.00
C GLY A 160 -23.99 -1.77 36.79
N GLY A 161 -23.48 -2.57 35.82
CA GLY A 161 -24.29 -3.10 34.71
C GLY A 161 -23.48 -3.79 33.59
N LEU A 162 -23.78 -5.07 33.36
CA LEU A 162 -23.10 -6.08 32.55
C LEU A 162 -23.56 -6.08 31.06
N GLU A 163 -22.81 -6.78 30.19
CA GLU A 163 -23.16 -7.31 28.84
C GLU A 163 -23.08 -6.31 27.66
N THR A 164 -22.60 -6.61 26.45
CA THR A 164 -22.21 -7.82 25.70
C THR A 164 -21.17 -7.42 24.62
N ALA A 165 -20.21 -8.30 24.33
CA ALA A 165 -19.24 -8.12 23.26
C ALA A 165 -19.83 -8.53 21.90
N ALA A 166 -20.15 -7.54 21.07
CA ALA A 166 -20.49 -7.74 19.66
C ALA A 166 -19.24 -7.57 18.79
N VAL A 167 -18.90 -8.64 18.07
CA VAL A 167 -17.84 -8.73 17.06
C VAL A 167 -18.06 -7.65 15.99
N ALA A 168 -17.14 -6.69 15.90
CA ALA A 168 -17.20 -5.61 14.92
C ALA A 168 -16.29 -5.94 13.73
N GLU A 169 -16.91 -6.02 12.55
CA GLU A 169 -16.29 -6.04 11.22
C GLU A 169 -15.22 -4.95 11.02
N PRO A 170 -14.27 -5.11 10.07
CA PRO A 170 -13.15 -4.19 9.91
C PRO A 170 -13.65 -2.82 9.45
N LYS A 171 -13.69 -1.87 10.39
CA LYS A 171 -14.04 -0.47 10.13
C LYS A 171 -12.89 0.20 9.40
N THR A 172 -13.03 0.37 8.09
CA THR A 172 -12.33 1.43 7.38
C THR A 172 -12.85 2.77 7.92
N ASP A 173 -11.94 3.59 8.44
CA ASP A 173 -12.22 4.89 9.07
C ASP A 173 -12.67 5.90 8.01
N VAL A 174 -13.95 5.82 7.61
CA VAL A 174 -14.59 6.80 6.73
C VAL A 174 -14.74 8.09 7.53
N GLY A 175 -14.09 9.17 7.08
CA GLY A 175 -14.06 10.46 7.76
C GLY A 175 -15.41 10.86 8.38
N LYS A 176 -15.41 11.13 9.68
CA LYS A 176 -16.62 11.44 10.46
C LYS A 176 -17.17 12.79 10.02
N PHE A 177 -18.27 12.81 9.27
CA PHE A 177 -19.01 14.03 8.88
C PHE A 177 -20.07 14.37 9.93
N THR A 178 -20.40 15.66 10.09
CA THR A 178 -21.52 16.07 10.96
C THR A 178 -22.84 15.59 10.36
N ASN A 179 -23.85 15.42 11.21
CA ASN A 179 -25.17 14.91 10.81
C ASN A 179 -26.29 15.93 11.03
N ASP A 180 -25.93 17.21 11.07
CA ASP A 180 -26.88 18.31 11.24
C ASP A 180 -27.75 18.45 9.99
N GLU A 181 -29.02 18.78 10.19
CA GLU A 181 -29.96 18.95 9.08
C GLU A 181 -29.53 20.10 8.17
N GLY A 182 -29.60 19.86 6.86
CA GLY A 182 -29.27 20.86 5.86
C GLY A 182 -30.02 20.62 4.57
N THR A 183 -30.00 21.62 3.69
CA THR A 183 -30.66 21.54 2.39
C THR A 183 -29.70 20.95 1.37
N TYR A 184 -29.94 19.70 0.96
CA TYR A 184 -29.08 18.98 0.02
C TYR A 184 -29.85 18.48 -1.20
N ARG A 185 -29.12 18.24 -2.29
CA ARG A 185 -29.64 17.56 -3.49
C ARG A 185 -28.56 16.65 -4.09
N CYS A 186 -29.00 15.57 -4.69
CA CYS A 186 -28.14 14.69 -5.48
C CYS A 186 -28.08 15.19 -6.93
N LEU A 187 -26.87 15.48 -7.40
CA LEU A 187 -26.60 15.88 -8.79
C LEU A 187 -25.91 14.75 -9.58
N TRP A 188 -26.11 13.51 -9.15
CA TRP A 188 -25.67 12.37 -9.93
C TRP A 188 -26.51 12.26 -11.21
N PRO A 189 -25.89 11.95 -12.37
CA PRO A 189 -26.62 11.82 -13.63
C PRO A 189 -27.78 10.82 -13.50
N GLY A 190 -28.99 11.24 -13.89
CA GLY A 190 -30.18 10.38 -13.86
C GLY A 190 -30.80 10.14 -12.48
N CYS A 191 -30.30 10.73 -11.40
CA CYS A 191 -30.90 10.55 -10.07
C CYS A 191 -32.29 11.22 -9.96
N THR A 192 -33.27 10.47 -9.46
CA THR A 192 -34.66 10.95 -9.28
C THR A 192 -35.05 11.18 -7.81
N LYS A 193 -34.46 10.47 -6.84
CA LYS A 193 -34.86 10.52 -5.43
C LYS A 193 -34.63 11.87 -4.75
N PHE A 194 -33.43 12.44 -4.87
CA PHE A 194 -33.04 13.69 -4.20
C PHE A 194 -32.69 14.78 -5.21
N ARG A 195 -33.40 14.84 -6.34
CA ARG A 195 -33.10 15.79 -7.43
C ARG A 195 -33.29 17.25 -6.99
N ASN A 196 -34.29 17.50 -6.16
CA ASN A 196 -34.62 18.83 -5.66
C ASN A 196 -33.93 19.09 -4.31
N PRO A 197 -33.54 20.34 -4.02
CA PRO A 197 -33.06 20.73 -2.70
C PRO A 197 -34.07 20.33 -1.63
N THR A 198 -33.66 19.44 -0.71
CA THR A 198 -34.53 18.88 0.34
C THR A 198 -33.82 19.02 1.68
N LEU A 199 -34.56 19.39 2.73
CA LEU A 199 -34.06 19.40 4.10
C LEU A 199 -33.90 17.95 4.57
N ILE A 200 -32.66 17.48 4.68
CA ILE A 200 -32.34 16.09 5.05
C ILE A 200 -31.05 16.04 5.87
N ARG A 201 -30.89 14.97 6.65
CA ARG A 201 -29.64 14.69 7.36
C ARG A 201 -28.60 14.07 6.44
N PRO A 202 -27.31 14.47 6.53
CA PRO A 202 -26.22 13.89 5.75
C PRO A 202 -26.15 12.37 5.79
N ALA A 203 -26.46 11.72 6.92
CA ALA A 203 -26.46 10.26 7.04
C ALA A 203 -27.51 9.57 6.15
N GLN A 204 -28.68 10.19 5.95
CA GLN A 204 -29.71 9.65 5.05
C GLN A 204 -29.28 9.80 3.59
N LEU A 205 -28.70 10.95 3.24
CA LEU A 205 -28.14 11.17 1.92
C LEU A 205 -26.91 10.28 1.66
N ALA A 206 -26.14 9.93 2.69
CA ALA A 206 -24.98 9.04 2.59
C ALA A 206 -25.39 7.64 2.12
N ALA A 207 -26.44 7.07 2.74
CA ALA A 207 -26.99 5.78 2.31
C ALA A 207 -27.46 5.83 0.86
N HIS A 208 -28.03 6.96 0.43
CA HIS A 208 -28.39 7.16 -0.97
C HIS A 208 -27.17 7.27 -1.89
N ILE A 209 -26.16 8.07 -1.57
CA ILE A 209 -24.99 8.28 -2.44
C ILE A 209 -24.20 7.00 -2.65
N LYS A 210 -24.15 6.13 -1.64
CA LYS A 210 -23.49 4.81 -1.74
C LYS A 210 -24.02 3.95 -2.89
N ILE A 211 -25.27 4.14 -3.34
CA ILE A 211 -25.83 3.38 -4.48
C ILE A 211 -25.27 3.84 -5.83
N HIS A 212 -24.74 5.07 -5.89
CA HIS A 212 -24.15 5.65 -7.10
C HIS A 212 -22.66 5.39 -7.18
N LEU A 213 -22.03 5.05 -6.06
CA LEU A 213 -20.62 4.71 -6.06
C LEU A 213 -20.42 3.43 -6.88
N PRO A 214 -19.46 3.42 -7.81
CA PRO A 214 -19.09 2.20 -8.49
C PRO A 214 -18.65 1.14 -7.47
N PRO A 215 -18.84 -0.16 -7.77
CA PRO A 215 -18.39 -1.22 -6.90
C PRO A 215 -16.88 -1.09 -6.67
N PRO A 216 -16.35 -1.54 -5.51
CA PRO A 216 -14.92 -1.66 -5.33
C PRO A 216 -14.36 -2.50 -6.46
N SER A 217 -13.26 -2.06 -7.06
CA SER A 217 -12.57 -2.82 -8.09
C SER A 217 -12.28 -4.21 -7.53
N PRO A 218 -12.72 -5.31 -8.19
CA PRO A 218 -12.50 -6.64 -7.65
C PRO A 218 -11.00 -6.85 -7.45
N LEU A 219 -10.58 -7.22 -6.24
CA LEU A 219 -9.18 -7.52 -5.92
C LEU A 219 -8.61 -8.59 -6.88
N ASP A 220 -9.49 -9.44 -7.39
CA ASP A 220 -9.24 -10.63 -8.20
C ASP A 220 -9.81 -10.52 -9.62
N ALA A 221 -10.10 -9.31 -10.09
CA ALA A 221 -10.33 -9.14 -11.50
C ALA A 221 -9.02 -9.52 -12.18
N SER A 222 -9.02 -10.67 -12.87
CA SER A 222 -8.07 -11.04 -13.92
C SER A 222 -8.17 -10.02 -15.07
N LEU A 223 -7.96 -8.75 -14.76
CA LEU A 223 -7.51 -7.76 -15.71
C LEU A 223 -6.16 -8.31 -16.13
N LYS A 224 -6.09 -8.82 -17.36
CA LYS A 224 -4.83 -9.20 -17.99
C LYS A 224 -3.84 -8.09 -17.68
N HIS A 225 -2.90 -8.36 -16.77
CA HIS A 225 -1.97 -7.34 -16.33
C HIS A 225 -1.34 -6.77 -17.59
N PRO A 226 -1.39 -5.46 -17.80
CA PRO A 226 -0.78 -4.88 -18.98
C PRO A 226 0.68 -5.34 -19.03
N SER A 227 1.18 -5.71 -20.22
CA SER A 227 2.52 -6.32 -20.39
C SER A 227 3.68 -5.48 -19.83
N TRP A 228 3.40 -4.24 -19.47
CA TRP A 228 4.32 -3.27 -18.89
C TRP A 228 4.35 -3.21 -17.36
N VAL A 229 3.44 -3.93 -16.70
CA VAL A 229 3.38 -4.08 -15.25
C VAL A 229 4.16 -5.35 -14.90
N SER A 230 5.38 -5.18 -14.40
CA SER A 230 6.14 -6.30 -13.85
C SER A 230 5.52 -6.70 -12.52
N PRO A 231 5.13 -7.97 -12.31
CA PRO A 231 4.69 -8.42 -11.01
C PRO A 231 5.82 -8.25 -9.99
N ALA A 232 5.46 -7.93 -8.74
CA ALA A 232 6.42 -7.91 -7.66
C ALA A 232 7.06 -9.30 -7.53
N GLU A 233 8.38 -9.35 -7.38
CA GLU A 233 9.11 -10.61 -7.22
C GLU A 233 8.76 -11.22 -5.86
N THR A 234 7.83 -12.18 -5.86
CA THR A 234 7.43 -12.88 -4.63
C THR A 234 8.30 -14.12 -4.45
N GLN A 235 9.16 -14.12 -3.43
CA GLN A 235 9.85 -15.32 -2.99
C GLN A 235 8.95 -16.12 -2.05
N SER A 236 8.66 -17.37 -2.42
CA SER A 236 7.95 -18.30 -1.57
C SER A 236 8.93 -18.99 -0.62
N PHE A 237 8.70 -18.86 0.69
CA PHE A 237 9.49 -19.55 1.71
C PHE A 237 8.67 -20.70 2.31
N SER A 238 9.24 -21.90 2.32
CA SER A 238 8.68 -23.07 3.02
C SER A 238 9.27 -23.18 4.42
N PHE A 239 8.42 -23.17 5.44
CA PHE A 239 8.82 -23.35 6.84
C PHE A 239 8.42 -24.73 7.36
N LEU A 240 9.26 -25.30 8.22
CA LEU A 240 8.94 -26.49 8.99
C LEU A 240 7.80 -26.17 9.96
N SER A 241 6.77 -27.03 9.96
CA SER A 241 5.64 -26.90 10.87
C SER A 241 6.01 -27.45 12.25
N THR A 242 5.74 -26.68 13.30
CA THR A 242 5.83 -27.13 14.69
C THR A 242 4.53 -26.76 15.39
N ALA A 243 4.08 -27.64 16.29
CA ALA A 243 2.90 -27.37 17.09
C ALA A 243 3.09 -26.09 17.91
N VAL A 244 2.03 -25.28 18.02
CA VAL A 244 2.03 -24.05 18.80
C VAL A 244 0.86 -24.04 19.77
N ASP A 245 0.98 -23.29 20.86
CA ASP A 245 -0.10 -23.09 21.82
C ASP A 245 -1.06 -21.95 21.41
N GLU A 246 -2.01 -21.60 22.28
CA GLU A 246 -3.00 -20.54 22.06
C GLU A 246 -2.38 -19.14 21.88
N ARG A 247 -1.13 -18.96 22.30
CA ARG A 247 -0.37 -17.70 22.19
C ARG A 247 0.52 -17.68 20.94
N GLY A 248 0.59 -18.78 20.21
CA GLY A 248 1.47 -18.96 19.06
C GLY A 248 2.90 -19.33 19.43
N ASP A 249 3.17 -19.66 20.70
CA ASP A 249 4.49 -20.11 21.15
C ASP A 249 4.69 -21.60 20.81
N ALA A 250 5.94 -22.01 20.53
CA ALA A 250 6.24 -23.41 20.20
C ALA A 250 5.79 -24.35 21.33
N ALA A 251 5.26 -25.52 20.95
CA ALA A 251 4.74 -26.50 21.89
C ALA A 251 5.06 -27.93 21.44
N GLY A 252 4.91 -28.87 22.38
CA GLY A 252 5.08 -30.29 22.14
C GLY A 252 6.53 -30.76 22.03
N ILE A 253 6.69 -31.94 21.45
CA ILE A 253 7.94 -32.71 21.42
C ILE A 253 9.13 -31.88 20.87
N PRO A 254 8.99 -31.10 19.77
CA PRO A 254 10.10 -30.32 19.24
C PRO A 254 10.62 -29.27 20.22
N LEU A 255 9.74 -28.55 20.93
CA LEU A 255 10.17 -27.60 21.96
C LEU A 255 10.88 -28.32 23.11
N THR A 256 10.30 -29.42 23.60
CA THR A 256 10.90 -30.19 24.70
C THR A 256 12.30 -30.68 24.33
N ALA A 257 12.50 -31.18 23.10
CA ALA A 257 13.79 -31.62 22.61
C ALA A 257 14.83 -30.48 22.63
N VAL A 258 14.49 -29.30 22.11
CA VAL A 258 15.39 -28.13 22.10
C VAL A 258 15.77 -27.70 23.53
N LEU A 259 14.81 -27.70 24.46
CA LEU A 259 15.08 -27.35 25.86
C LEU A 259 16.00 -28.35 26.55
N VAL A 260 15.80 -29.65 26.29
CA VAL A 260 16.67 -30.72 26.80
C VAL A 260 18.08 -30.57 26.26
N LEU A 261 18.23 -30.39 24.94
CA LEU A 261 19.52 -30.15 24.30
C LEU A 261 20.23 -28.91 24.86
N ARG A 262 19.49 -27.84 25.13
CA ARG A 262 20.04 -26.60 25.70
C ARG A 262 20.56 -26.81 27.11
N ASN A 263 19.80 -27.53 27.94
CA ASN A 263 20.23 -27.86 29.30
C ASN A 263 21.42 -28.83 29.28
N LEU A 264 21.46 -29.78 28.35
CA LEU A 264 22.58 -30.68 28.15
C LEU A 264 23.85 -29.92 27.76
N ALA A 265 23.78 -28.99 26.80
CA ALA A 265 24.92 -28.16 26.39
C ALA A 265 25.50 -27.38 27.58
N ARG A 266 24.64 -26.71 28.37
CA ARG A 266 25.06 -25.98 29.57
C ARG A 266 25.71 -26.88 30.63
N ASN A 267 25.14 -28.05 30.88
CA ASN A 267 25.67 -29.00 31.86
C ASN A 267 27.00 -29.62 31.42
N LEU A 268 27.14 -29.98 30.14
CA LEU A 268 28.40 -30.50 29.59
C LEU A 268 29.52 -29.48 29.72
N ARG A 269 29.21 -28.20 29.51
CA ARG A 269 30.18 -27.10 29.70
C ARG A 269 30.57 -26.93 31.16
N ARG A 270 29.59 -26.99 32.08
CA ARG A 270 29.86 -26.94 33.52
C ARG A 270 30.76 -28.09 33.97
N LEU A 271 30.48 -29.32 33.54
CA LEU A 271 31.31 -30.49 33.84
C LEU A 271 32.70 -30.40 33.20
N GLY A 272 32.80 -29.82 32.00
CA GLY A 272 34.10 -29.51 31.39
C GLY A 272 34.93 -28.61 32.30
N ARG A 273 34.34 -27.53 32.82
CA ARG A 273 35.01 -26.59 33.73
C ARG A 273 35.38 -27.22 35.08
N GLU A 274 34.48 -28.01 35.69
CA GLU A 274 34.72 -28.65 36.99
C GLU A 274 35.82 -29.73 36.93
N GLU A 275 36.04 -30.37 35.77
CA GLU A 275 37.16 -31.30 35.56
C GLU A 275 38.47 -30.56 35.27
N GLU A 276 38.42 -29.44 34.55
CA GLU A 276 39.58 -28.56 34.31
C GLU A 276 40.13 -27.94 35.59
N GLU A 277 39.27 -27.60 36.56
CA GLU A 277 39.70 -27.11 37.88
C GLU A 277 40.45 -28.19 38.70
N ARG A 278 40.38 -29.47 38.28
CA ARG A 278 41.03 -30.61 38.97
C ARG A 278 42.30 -31.10 38.26
N GLU A 279 42.52 -30.73 37.00
CA GLU A 279 43.73 -31.07 36.23
C GLU A 279 44.56 -29.81 36.00
N ASP A 280 45.77 -29.75 36.56
CA ASP A 280 46.66 -28.58 36.49
C ASP A 280 46.85 -28.07 35.05
N GLU A 281 46.48 -26.79 34.88
CA GLU A 281 46.60 -25.91 33.72
C GLU A 281 47.51 -26.39 32.58
N ARG A 282 46.91 -26.95 31.51
CA ARG A 282 47.41 -26.92 30.12
C ARG A 282 46.36 -27.43 29.14
N GLU A 283 45.34 -26.61 28.88
CA GLU A 283 44.56 -26.46 27.62
C GLU A 283 43.13 -25.98 27.94
N ARG A 284 42.74 -24.77 27.50
CA ARG A 284 41.36 -24.23 27.58
C ARG A 284 40.40 -25.16 26.82
N GLY A 285 39.46 -25.84 27.49
CA GLY A 285 38.70 -26.94 26.87
C GLY A 285 37.22 -27.09 27.26
N GLY A 286 36.58 -26.16 27.97
CA GLY A 286 35.14 -26.27 28.31
C GLY A 286 34.23 -26.45 27.09
N GLY A 287 34.63 -25.87 25.95
CA GLY A 287 33.99 -26.06 24.65
C GLY A 287 34.32 -27.37 23.94
N ARG A 288 35.40 -28.10 24.32
CA ARG A 288 35.83 -29.35 23.65
C ARG A 288 34.82 -30.48 23.86
N LYS A 289 34.22 -30.58 25.06
CA LYS A 289 33.14 -31.55 25.32
C LYS A 289 31.87 -31.20 24.55
N VAL A 290 31.45 -29.93 24.59
CA VAL A 290 30.26 -29.47 23.86
C VAL A 290 30.43 -29.70 22.35
N ALA A 291 31.56 -29.29 21.77
CA ALA A 291 31.89 -29.53 20.37
C ALA A 291 31.95 -31.02 20.01
N ARG A 292 32.43 -31.88 20.92
CA ARG A 292 32.45 -33.34 20.69
C ARG A 292 31.05 -33.95 20.57
N TYR A 293 30.06 -33.44 21.30
CA TYR A 293 28.69 -33.97 21.28
C TYR A 293 27.79 -33.26 20.27
N PHE A 294 27.98 -31.95 20.05
CA PHE A 294 27.12 -31.13 19.19
C PHE A 294 27.69 -30.86 17.80
N GLY A 295 29.01 -31.02 17.59
CA GLY A 295 29.63 -30.70 16.30
C GLY A 295 29.13 -31.56 15.13
N GLY A 296 28.60 -32.76 15.42
CA GLY A 296 27.98 -33.62 14.40
C GLY A 296 26.56 -33.24 14.00
N VAL A 297 25.88 -32.36 14.75
CA VAL A 297 24.48 -31.97 14.53
C VAL A 297 24.30 -30.45 14.36
N GLU A 298 25.40 -29.71 14.38
CA GLU A 298 25.39 -28.24 14.38
C GLU A 298 24.75 -27.69 13.10
N ASN A 299 25.07 -28.27 11.94
CA ASN A 299 24.52 -27.85 10.65
C ASN A 299 23.00 -28.09 10.57
N GLU A 300 22.52 -29.21 11.11
CA GLU A 300 21.10 -29.52 11.18
C GLU A 300 20.36 -28.55 12.12
N LEU A 301 20.98 -28.18 13.25
CA LEU A 301 20.42 -27.19 14.17
C LEU A 301 20.31 -25.80 13.51
N TRP A 302 21.33 -25.39 12.75
CA TRP A 302 21.28 -24.16 11.95
C TRP A 302 20.23 -24.22 10.85
N PHE A 303 20.07 -25.37 10.20
CA PHE A 303 19.02 -25.58 9.21
C PHE A 303 17.62 -25.41 9.82
N VAL A 304 17.34 -26.07 10.94
CA VAL A 304 16.03 -25.94 11.62
C VAL A 304 15.82 -24.51 12.12
N PHE A 305 16.86 -23.85 12.64
CA PHE A 305 16.78 -22.45 13.06
C PHE A 305 16.35 -21.52 11.92
N ALA A 306 16.94 -21.68 10.73
CA ALA A 306 16.60 -20.86 9.56
C ALA A 306 15.22 -21.17 8.98
N HIS A 307 14.72 -22.41 9.13
CA HIS A 307 13.50 -22.88 8.48
C HIS A 307 12.32 -23.09 9.45
N ASN A 308 12.44 -22.76 10.73
CA ASN A 308 11.37 -22.93 11.72
C ASN A 308 11.14 -21.66 12.54
N LYS A 309 10.08 -20.92 12.22
CA LYS A 309 9.78 -19.63 12.89
C LYS A 309 9.46 -19.79 14.37
N SER A 310 8.65 -20.78 14.73
CA SER A 310 8.20 -21.01 16.10
C SER A 310 9.33 -21.42 17.04
N LEU A 311 10.31 -22.18 16.55
CA LEU A 311 11.45 -22.65 17.36
C LEU A 311 12.67 -21.74 17.29
N ALA A 312 12.70 -20.74 16.40
CA ALA A 312 13.89 -19.93 16.13
C ALA A 312 14.48 -19.30 17.41
N SER A 313 13.66 -18.74 18.29
CA SER A 313 14.13 -18.15 19.56
C SER A 313 14.81 -19.19 20.47
N TYR A 314 14.20 -20.35 20.65
CA TYR A 314 14.73 -21.44 21.49
C TYR A 314 15.98 -22.08 20.89
N LEU A 315 16.03 -22.22 19.56
CA LEU A 315 17.20 -22.70 18.84
C LEU A 315 18.35 -21.70 18.89
N GLY A 316 18.07 -20.39 18.86
CA GLY A 316 19.07 -19.35 19.08
C GLY A 316 19.74 -19.49 20.45
N ASP A 317 18.97 -19.67 21.52
CA ASP A 317 19.52 -19.91 22.86
C ASP A 317 20.37 -21.18 22.94
N LEU A 318 19.96 -22.24 22.24
CA LEU A 318 20.72 -23.49 22.17
C LEU A 318 22.04 -23.29 21.43
N LEU A 319 22.02 -22.65 20.27
CA LEU A 319 23.21 -22.39 19.46
C LEU A 319 24.22 -21.50 20.20
N ILE A 320 23.74 -20.49 20.93
CA ILE A 320 24.59 -19.70 21.83
C ILE A 320 25.21 -20.60 22.91
N ALA A 321 24.42 -21.45 23.56
CA ALA A 321 24.92 -22.36 24.58
C ALA A 321 25.92 -23.41 24.04
N ILE A 322 25.90 -23.71 22.73
CA ILE A 322 26.85 -24.59 22.05
C ILE A 322 28.15 -23.85 21.69
N ALA A 323 28.03 -22.59 21.26
CA ALA A 323 29.16 -21.79 20.77
C ALA A 323 30.02 -21.16 21.87
N GLU A 324 29.46 -20.95 23.08
CA GLU A 324 30.17 -20.39 24.25
C GLU A 324 31.06 -21.40 25.02
#